data_AF-A0A1D1YRX0-F1
#
_entry.id   AF-A0A1D1YRX0-F1
#
_cell.length_a   1.000
_cell.length_b   1.000
_cell.length_c   1.000
_cell.angle_alpha   90.00
_cell.angle_beta   90.00
_cell.angle_gamma   90.00
#
_symmetry.space_group_name_H-M   'P 1'
#
loop_
_entity.id
_entity.type
_entity.pdbx_description
1 polymer ?
#
loop_
_entity_poly.entity_id
_entity_poly.type
_entity_poly.pdbx_seq_one_letter_code
_entity_poly.pdbx_strand_id
1 'polypeptide(L)'
;DFPSYLSRTMIFPFHTLGQPKRHLLTTGWSLFVSGKRLLAGDSVLFIRDEKQQLLLGIRRANRQPTNISSSVLSSDSMQIGILAAAAHAYANHSPFTVFYNPRASPSEFVIPLAKYNKAIYSHQITLGMRFRMMFETEESGT
;
A
#
# COMPACT_ATOMS: atom_id res chain seq x y z
N ASP A 1 0.77 9.34 17.28
CA ASP A 1 2.22 9.33 17.03
C ASP A 1 2.62 8.20 16.10
N PHE A 2 2.82 8.51 14.82
CA PHE A 2 3.47 7.59 13.88
C PHE A 2 4.97 7.61 14.15
N PRO A 3 5.68 6.46 14.18
CA PRO A 3 7.10 6.46 14.46
C PRO A 3 7.84 7.19 13.33
N SER A 4 8.61 8.19 13.70
CA SER A 4 9.58 8.89 12.86
C SER A 4 10.71 7.93 12.48
N TYR A 5 10.45 7.03 11.53
CA TYR A 5 11.52 6.32 10.85
C TYR A 5 12.34 7.34 10.08
N LEU A 6 13.53 7.66 10.60
CA LEU A 6 14.62 8.43 9.99
C LEU A 6 14.40 8.64 8.47
N SER A 7 13.86 9.80 8.10
CA SER A 7 13.87 10.28 6.72
C SER A 7 15.31 10.55 6.34
N ARG A 8 16.01 9.51 5.88
CA ARG A 8 17.40 9.62 5.43
C ARG A 8 17.41 10.21 4.03
N THR A 9 17.87 11.45 3.91
CA THR A 9 18.13 12.09 2.61
C THR A 9 19.17 11.25 1.86
N MET A 10 18.87 10.92 0.60
CA MET A 10 19.79 10.24 -0.30
C MET A 10 20.02 11.09 -1.53
N ILE A 11 21.26 11.08 -2.04
CA ILE A 11 21.67 11.87 -3.19
C ILE A 11 22.00 10.89 -4.31
N PHE A 12 21.31 11.05 -5.44
CA PHE A 12 21.56 10.29 -6.66
C PHE A 12 21.82 11.29 -7.78
N PRO A 13 23.06 11.40 -8.30
CA PRO A 13 23.32 12.16 -9.49
C PRO A 13 22.53 11.59 -10.67
N PHE A 14 21.80 12.46 -11.36
CA PHE A 14 21.03 12.13 -12.54
C PHE A 14 21.78 12.60 -13.78
N HIS A 15 22.14 11.67 -14.65
CA HIS A 15 22.88 11.98 -15.87
C HIS A 15 22.13 11.44 -17.09
N THR A 16 22.21 12.17 -18.19
CA THR A 16 21.75 11.68 -19.50
C THR A 16 22.97 11.23 -20.29
N LEU A 17 23.17 9.91 -20.41
CA LEU A 17 24.36 9.29 -21.00
C LEU A 17 23.98 8.28 -22.09
N GLY A 18 24.96 7.82 -22.88
CA GLY A 18 24.83 6.74 -23.85
C GLY A 18 24.31 7.15 -25.24
N GLN A 19 24.36 6.20 -26.18
CA GLN A 19 23.75 6.28 -27.52
C GLN A 19 22.95 5.00 -27.80
N PRO A 20 21.61 5.06 -27.87
CA PRO A 20 20.77 6.24 -27.67
C PRO A 20 20.82 6.79 -26.24
N LYS A 21 20.45 8.07 -26.07
CA LYS A 21 20.46 8.76 -24.77
C LYS A 21 19.54 8.06 -23.78
N ARG A 22 20.03 7.84 -22.56
CA ARG A 22 19.29 7.26 -21.43
C ARG A 22 19.50 8.10 -20.18
N HIS A 23 18.49 8.15 -19.33
CA HIS A 23 18.55 8.76 -18.02
C HIS A 23 19.01 7.73 -16.99
N LEU A 24 20.13 7.99 -16.32
CA LEU A 24 20.72 7.07 -15.35
C LEU A 24 20.90 7.74 -13.99
N LEU A 25 20.53 7.01 -12.96
CA LEU A 25 21.00 7.23 -11.60
C LEU A 25 22.32 6.48 -11.44
N THR A 26 23.37 7.19 -11.06
CA THR A 26 24.71 6.62 -10.98
C THR A 26 25.12 6.39 -9.53
N THR A 27 25.96 7.26 -8.98
CA THR A 27 26.54 7.14 -7.64
C THR A 27 25.44 7.11 -6.59
N GLY A 28 25.59 6.24 -5.59
CA GLY A 28 24.61 6.06 -4.51
C GLY A 28 23.47 5.09 -4.82
N TRP A 29 23.16 4.83 -6.10
CA TRP A 29 22.05 3.93 -6.45
C TRP A 29 22.26 2.49 -5.96
N SER A 30 23.46 1.94 -6.14
CA SER A 30 23.79 0.58 -5.66
C SER A 30 23.74 0.46 -4.13
N LEU A 31 24.15 1.51 -3.40
CA LEU A 31 24.04 1.59 -1.94
C LEU A 31 22.59 1.66 -1.48
N PHE A 32 21.73 2.36 -2.23
CA PHE A 32 20.30 2.38 -1.96
C PHE A 32 19.66 1.00 -2.18
N VAL A 33 19.91 0.38 -3.33
CA VAL A 33 19.40 -0.96 -3.69
C VAL A 33 19.80 -1.99 -2.63
N SER A 34 21.08 -2.05 -2.27
CA SER A 34 21.59 -2.97 -1.24
C SER A 34 21.04 -2.65 0.14
N GLY A 35 21.08 -1.37 0.55
CA GLY A 35 20.61 -0.92 1.86
C GLY A 35 19.11 -1.15 2.09
N LYS A 36 18.30 -1.12 1.04
CA LYS A 36 16.86 -1.41 1.09
C LYS A 36 16.52 -2.86 0.73
N ARG A 37 17.52 -3.68 0.39
CA ARG A 37 17.35 -5.08 -0.04
C ARG A 37 16.31 -5.19 -1.16
N LEU A 38 16.48 -4.37 -2.18
CA LEU A 38 15.64 -4.41 -3.38
C LEU A 38 16.08 -5.56 -4.27
N LEU A 39 15.10 -6.22 -4.87
CA LEU A 39 15.29 -7.32 -5.82
C LEU A 39 14.61 -6.98 -7.14
N ALA A 40 14.98 -7.68 -8.21
CA ALA A 40 14.26 -7.59 -9.48
C ALA A 40 12.75 -7.86 -9.26
N GLY A 41 11.92 -7.03 -9.88
CA GLY A 41 10.46 -6.99 -9.69
C GLY A 41 9.99 -6.02 -8.61
N ASP A 42 10.85 -5.57 -7.69
CA ASP A 42 10.49 -4.46 -6.79
C ASP A 42 10.44 -3.15 -7.60
N SER A 43 9.50 -2.28 -7.26
CA SER A 43 9.34 -0.97 -7.88
C SER A 43 9.86 0.14 -6.95
N VAL A 44 10.48 1.14 -7.56
CA VAL A 44 10.92 2.37 -6.87
C VAL A 44 10.13 3.53 -7.46
N LEU A 45 9.47 4.30 -6.60
CA LEU A 45 8.60 5.41 -6.98
C LEU A 45 9.30 6.73 -6.67
N PHE A 46 9.41 7.60 -7.67
CA PHE A 46 9.90 8.96 -7.50
C PHE A 46 8.69 9.90 -7.55
N ILE A 47 8.41 10.59 -6.43
CA ILE A 47 7.23 11.44 -6.31
C ILE A 47 7.72 12.84 -5.97
N ARG A 48 7.25 13.85 -6.70
CA ARG A 48 7.50 15.24 -6.35
C ARG A 48 6.27 15.78 -5.62
N ASP A 49 6.46 16.26 -4.40
CA ASP A 49 5.36 16.85 -3.64
C ASP A 49 5.05 18.28 -4.11
N GLU A 50 3.99 18.87 -3.55
CA GLU A 50 3.57 20.25 -3.86
C GLU A 50 4.65 21.29 -3.55
N LYS A 51 5.54 21.00 -2.58
CA LYS A 51 6.69 21.83 -2.20
C LYS A 51 7.91 21.57 -3.07
N GLN A 52 7.74 20.87 -4.17
CA GLN A 52 8.79 20.51 -5.13
C GLN A 52 9.89 19.60 -4.55
N GLN A 53 9.65 18.98 -3.39
CA GLN A 53 10.57 18.02 -2.76
C GLN A 53 10.44 16.66 -3.44
N LEU A 54 11.59 16.03 -3.71
CA LEU A 54 11.62 14.69 -4.28
C LEU A 54 11.59 13.64 -3.16
N LEU A 55 10.53 12.85 -3.17
CA LEU A 55 10.30 11.73 -2.25
C LEU A 55 10.53 10.41 -2.98
N LEU A 56 11.04 9.43 -2.24
CA LEU A 56 11.35 8.10 -2.77
C LEU A 56 10.52 7.04 -2.05
N GLY A 57 9.62 6.39 -2.78
CA GLY A 57 8.83 5.26 -2.33
C GLY A 57 9.40 3.93 -2.82
N ILE A 58 9.13 2.85 -2.09
CA ILE A 58 9.48 1.48 -2.48
C ILE A 58 8.22 0.63 -2.41
N ARG A 59 7.90 -0.06 -3.50
CA ARG A 59 6.85 -1.08 -3.57
C ARG A 59 7.51 -2.42 -3.83
N ARG A 60 7.44 -3.34 -2.87
CA ARG A 60 7.97 -4.70 -3.06
C ARG A 60 7.02 -5.52 -3.93
N ALA A 61 7.60 -6.34 -4.81
CA ALA A 61 6.84 -7.32 -5.58
C ALA A 61 6.07 -8.25 -4.63
N ASN A 62 4.88 -8.69 -5.04
CA ASN A 62 4.11 -9.66 -4.29
C ASN A 62 4.74 -11.04 -4.46
N ARG A 63 5.73 -11.35 -3.62
CA ARG A 63 6.31 -12.69 -3.51
C ARG A 63 5.48 -13.42 -2.47
N GLN A 64 5.10 -14.67 -2.73
CA GLN A 64 4.40 -15.47 -1.74
C GLN A 64 5.13 -15.35 -0.40
N PRO A 65 4.47 -14.81 0.64
CA PRO A 65 5.12 -14.69 1.93
C PRO A 65 5.50 -16.09 2.39
N THR A 66 6.71 -16.24 2.88
CA THR A 66 7.00 -17.35 3.78
C THR A 66 6.01 -17.21 4.93
N ASN A 67 5.14 -18.20 5.13
CA ASN A 67 4.12 -18.29 6.19
C ASN A 67 4.78 -18.31 7.59
N ILE A 68 5.44 -17.22 7.95
CA ILE A 68 5.98 -17.02 9.28
C ILE A 68 5.00 -16.05 9.92
N SER A 69 3.97 -16.60 10.55
CA SER A 69 3.12 -15.79 11.40
C SER A 69 4.00 -15.20 12.49
N SER A 70 4.14 -13.87 12.52
CA SER A 70 4.80 -13.18 13.61
C SER A 70 3.87 -12.99 14.82
N SER A 71 2.62 -13.48 14.75
CA SER A 71 1.64 -13.35 15.82
C SER A 71 1.88 -14.37 16.92
N VAL A 72 1.82 -13.92 18.17
CA VAL A 72 1.79 -14.78 19.36
C VAL A 72 0.45 -15.55 19.44
N LEU A 73 -0.59 -15.07 18.75
CA LEU A 73 -1.94 -15.64 18.72
C LEU A 73 -2.17 -16.48 17.47
N SER A 74 -3.01 -17.51 17.57
CA SER A 74 -3.49 -18.26 16.40
C SER A 74 -4.40 -17.40 15.51
N SER A 75 -4.53 -17.79 14.25
CA SER A 75 -5.42 -17.11 13.30
C SER A 75 -6.87 -17.07 13.79
N ASP A 76 -7.36 -18.16 14.38
CA ASP A 76 -8.71 -18.24 14.94
C ASP A 76 -8.90 -17.26 16.09
N SER A 77 -7.93 -17.19 17.01
CA SER A 77 -7.97 -16.22 18.12
C SER A 77 -7.96 -14.78 17.62
N MET A 78 -7.23 -14.47 16.55
CA MET A 78 -7.25 -13.13 15.94
C MET A 78 -8.64 -12.79 15.38
N GLN A 79 -9.29 -13.71 14.66
CA GLN A 79 -10.63 -13.49 14.10
C GLN A 79 -11.68 -13.28 15.20
N ILE A 80 -11.66 -14.13 16.24
CA ILE A 80 -12.54 -13.99 17.41
C ILE A 80 -12.29 -12.64 18.10
N GLY A 81 -11.02 -12.26 18.28
CA GLY A 81 -10.63 -11.00 18.89
C GLY A 81 -11.17 -9.77 18.15
N ILE A 82 -11.15 -9.78 16.81
CA ILE A 82 -11.71 -8.69 15.99
C ILE A 82 -13.22 -8.56 16.22
N LEU A 83 -13.96 -9.67 16.18
CA LEU A 83 -15.41 -9.66 16.40
C LEU A 83 -15.77 -9.19 17.81
N ALA A 84 -15.05 -9.70 18.82
CA ALA A 84 -15.26 -9.31 20.22
C ALA A 84 -14.97 -7.83 20.43
N ALA A 85 -13.88 -7.30 19.87
CA ALA A 85 -13.54 -5.88 19.97
C ALA A 85 -14.60 -4.98 19.33
N ALA A 86 -15.08 -5.33 18.14
CA ALA A 86 -16.14 -4.57 17.46
C ALA A 86 -17.47 -4.59 18.23
N ALA A 87 -17.88 -5.76 18.74
CA ALA A 87 -19.11 -5.90 19.53
C ALA A 87 -19.04 -5.10 20.84
N HIS A 88 -17.90 -5.17 21.54
CA HIS A 88 -17.67 -4.40 22.76
C HIS A 88 -17.69 -2.89 22.50
N ALA A 89 -17.04 -2.44 21.42
CA ALA A 89 -17.01 -1.04 21.01
C ALA A 89 -18.41 -0.49 20.71
N TYR A 90 -19.23 -1.28 20.02
CA TYR A 90 -20.63 -0.95 19.74
C TYR A 90 -21.47 -0.85 21.02
N ALA A 91 -21.39 -1.86 21.89
CA ALA A 91 -22.20 -1.92 23.11
C ALA A 91 -21.89 -0.80 24.12
N ASN A 92 -20.62 -0.35 24.17
CA ASN A 92 -20.17 0.68 25.12
C ASN A 92 -19.99 2.06 24.48
N HIS A 93 -20.37 2.23 23.21
CA HIS A 93 -20.13 3.47 22.45
C HIS A 93 -18.66 3.96 22.52
N SER A 94 -17.71 3.03 22.58
CA SER A 94 -16.29 3.32 22.71
C SER A 94 -15.56 3.14 21.38
N PRO A 95 -14.51 3.91 21.08
CA PRO A 95 -13.70 3.70 19.89
C PRO A 95 -12.94 2.36 19.93
N PHE A 96 -12.63 1.81 18.75
CA PHE A 96 -11.69 0.71 18.58
C PHE A 96 -10.83 0.95 17.33
N THR A 97 -9.66 0.31 17.30
CA THR A 97 -8.67 0.52 16.23
C THR A 97 -8.63 -0.69 15.31
N VAL A 98 -8.58 -0.43 14.00
CA VAL A 98 -8.37 -1.41 12.95
C VAL A 98 -7.12 -1.07 12.16
N PHE A 99 -6.35 -2.07 11.77
CA PHE A 99 -5.18 -1.90 10.92
C PHE A 99 -5.54 -2.35 9.50
N TYR A 100 -5.37 -1.46 8.53
CA TYR A 100 -5.57 -1.77 7.12
C TYR A 100 -4.22 -1.88 6.40
N ASN A 101 -3.98 -3.02 5.77
CA ASN A 101 -2.83 -3.24 4.90
C ASN A 101 -3.31 -3.52 3.47
N PRO A 102 -3.37 -2.50 2.59
CA PRO A 102 -3.88 -2.64 1.22
C PRO A 102 -3.06 -3.61 0.35
N ARG A 103 -1.81 -3.91 0.74
CA ARG A 103 -0.95 -4.86 0.03
C ARG A 103 -1.20 -6.32 0.42
N ALA A 104 -1.69 -6.55 1.65
CA ALA A 104 -2.01 -7.89 2.13
C ALA A 104 -3.46 -8.29 1.85
N SER A 105 -4.38 -7.32 1.78
CA SER A 105 -5.78 -7.55 1.44
C SER A 105 -6.29 -6.43 0.53
N PRO A 106 -6.75 -6.76 -0.70
CA PRO A 106 -7.30 -5.77 -1.63
C PRO A 106 -8.72 -5.33 -1.24
N SER A 107 -9.39 -6.03 -0.31
CA SER A 107 -10.76 -5.74 0.07
C SER A 107 -10.83 -4.55 1.04
N GLU A 108 -11.41 -3.44 0.56
CA GLU A 108 -11.79 -2.33 1.44
C GLU A 108 -12.90 -2.77 2.39
N PHE A 109 -12.73 -2.56 3.69
CA PHE A 109 -13.74 -2.90 4.71
C PHE A 109 -14.24 -1.69 5.50
N VAL A 110 -13.58 -0.53 5.40
CA VAL A 110 -14.09 0.75 5.92
C VAL A 110 -14.52 1.59 4.72
N ILE A 111 -15.82 1.65 4.48
CA ILE A 111 -16.40 2.34 3.32
C ILE A 111 -17.05 3.64 3.77
N PRO A 112 -16.68 4.82 3.20
CA PRO A 112 -17.36 6.08 3.51
C PRO A 112 -18.87 5.99 3.24
N LEU A 113 -19.69 6.52 4.15
CA LEU A 113 -21.16 6.42 4.08
C LEU A 113 -21.74 6.94 2.76
N ALA A 114 -21.19 8.04 2.22
CA ALA A 114 -21.61 8.58 0.93
C ALA A 114 -21.36 7.61 -0.24
N LYS A 115 -20.23 6.88 -0.22
CA LYS A 115 -19.88 5.85 -1.23
C LYS A 115 -20.86 4.66 -1.10
N TYR A 116 -21.16 4.23 0.12
CA TYR A 116 -22.14 3.17 0.39
C TYR A 116 -23.54 3.53 -0.10
N ASN A 117 -24.07 4.69 0.31
CA ASN A 117 -25.41 5.13 -0.08
C ASN A 117 -25.54 5.28 -1.60
N LYS A 118 -24.52 5.83 -2.27
CA LYS A 118 -24.49 5.88 -3.73
C LYS A 118 -24.55 4.48 -4.35
N ALA A 119 -23.74 3.54 -3.86
CA ALA A 119 -23.72 2.18 -4.38
C ALA A 119 -25.05 1.44 -4.21
N ILE A 120 -25.70 1.58 -3.05
CA ILE A 120 -26.95 0.86 -2.74
C ILE A 120 -28.18 1.51 -3.39
N TYR A 121 -28.29 2.83 -3.34
CA TYR A 121 -29.53 3.52 -3.74
C TYR A 121 -29.49 4.09 -5.15
N SER A 122 -28.31 4.37 -5.72
CA SER A 122 -28.23 4.90 -7.10
C SER A 122 -28.29 3.80 -8.15
N HIS A 123 -27.97 2.56 -7.81
CA HIS A 123 -27.88 1.44 -8.75
C HIS A 123 -28.58 0.20 -8.18
N GLN A 124 -29.73 -0.17 -8.74
CA GLN A 124 -30.32 -1.48 -8.46
C GLN A 124 -29.49 -2.56 -9.15
N ILE A 125 -28.79 -3.39 -8.36
CA ILE A 125 -28.01 -4.51 -8.87
C ILE A 125 -28.97 -5.64 -9.22
N THR A 126 -28.94 -6.09 -10.48
CA THR A 126 -29.76 -7.19 -11.01
C THR A 126 -28.88 -8.22 -11.71
N LEU A 127 -29.40 -9.45 -11.85
CA LEU A 127 -28.69 -10.52 -12.54
C LEU A 127 -28.49 -10.17 -14.02
N GLY A 128 -27.29 -10.43 -14.54
CA GLY A 128 -26.93 -10.13 -15.93
C GLY A 128 -26.36 -8.73 -16.16
N MET A 129 -26.30 -7.86 -15.14
CA MET A 129 -25.65 -6.56 -15.26
C MET A 129 -24.14 -6.70 -15.49
N ARG A 130 -23.60 -5.80 -16.31
CA ARG A 130 -22.16 -5.66 -16.54
C ARG A 130 -21.61 -4.57 -15.62
N PHE A 131 -20.46 -4.82 -15.02
CA PHE A 131 -19.77 -3.83 -14.19
C PHE A 131 -18.31 -3.72 -14.62
N ARG A 132 -17.65 -2.65 -14.17
CA ARG A 132 -16.20 -2.48 -14.29
C ARG A 132 -15.63 -2.38 -12.89
N MET A 133 -14.51 -3.06 -12.68
CA MET A 133 -13.75 -2.99 -11.44
C MET A 133 -12.32 -2.58 -11.80
N MET A 134 -11.79 -1.63 -11.04
CA MET A 134 -10.41 -1.18 -11.20
C MET A 134 -9.49 -2.16 -10.47
N PHE A 135 -8.40 -2.56 -11.12
CA PHE A 135 -7.35 -3.37 -10.54
C PHE A 135 -6.02 -2.60 -10.64
N GLU A 136 -5.15 -2.77 -9.65
CA GLU A 136 -3.79 -2.23 -9.74
C GLU A 136 -3.04 -2.93 -10.87
N THR A 137 -2.65 -2.19 -11.91
CA THR A 137 -1.71 -2.67 -12.95
C THR A 137 -0.26 -2.43 -12.50
N GLU A 138 0.68 -3.20 -13.02
CA GLU A 138 2.12 -3.01 -12.72
C GLU A 138 2.65 -1.68 -13.27
N GLU A 139 1.99 -1.16 -14.30
CA GLU A 139 2.23 0.14 -14.90
C GLU A 139 1.21 1.13 -14.33
N SER A 140 1.55 1.76 -13.22
CA SER A 140 0.85 2.96 -12.75
C SER A 140 1.14 4.08 -13.73
N GLY A 141 0.21 4.26 -14.68
CA GLY A 141 0.35 5.14 -15.83
C GLY A 141 0.79 6.56 -15.45
N THR A 142 1.69 7.08 -16.28
CA THR A 142 2.17 8.47 -16.29
C THR A 142 1.04 9.46 -16.54
#